data_AF-A0A7C2J2U1-F1
#
_entry.id   AF-A0A7C2J2U1-F1
#
_cell.length_a   1.000
_cell.length_b   1.000
_cell.length_c   1.000
_cell.angle_alpha   90.00
_cell.angle_beta   90.00
_cell.angle_gamma   90.00
#
_symmetry.space_group_name_H-M   'P 1'
#
loop_
_entity.id
_entity.type
_entity.pdbx_description
1 polymer ?
#
loop_
_entity_poly.entity_id
_entity_poly.type
_entity_poly.pdbx_seq_one_letter_code
_entity_poly.pdbx_strand_id
1 'polypeptide(L)'
;MLRTRSALKNRRVMPVLFAWLILAAATAGSALAHPLGNFTTNHFSRIEVGPDRVSIRYVLDLAEIPAFRELKVIDTDQDGTPSKEELDGYLEKVVGQLRDGLRLSVDGQSVPLEIVSSNISTPEGAGGLATLRVECGFAGVIDSVSVRSHRLRFENLNHRDLIGWRELVVGASPG
;
A
#
# COMPACT_ATOMS: atom_id res chain seq x y z
N MET A 1 3.30 43.81 -59.37
CA MET A 1 3.43 42.34 -59.51
C MET A 1 3.36 41.69 -58.13
N LEU A 2 2.18 41.19 -57.72
CA LEU A 2 2.03 40.40 -56.48
C LEU A 2 2.35 38.92 -56.77
N ARG A 3 3.33 38.34 -56.07
CA ARG A 3 3.53 36.89 -56.02
C ARG A 3 2.71 36.32 -54.86
N THR A 4 1.55 35.76 -55.15
CA THR A 4 0.83 34.87 -54.23
C THR A 4 1.59 33.55 -54.14
N ARG A 5 2.31 33.31 -53.02
CA ARG A 5 2.93 32.02 -52.74
C ARG A 5 1.84 31.00 -52.36
N SER A 6 1.57 30.11 -53.31
CA SER A 6 0.90 28.82 -53.20
C SER A 6 0.85 28.22 -51.79
N ALA A 7 -0.34 28.20 -51.19
CA ALA A 7 -0.68 27.49 -49.95
C ALA A 7 -0.96 25.98 -50.18
N LEU A 8 -0.18 25.32 -51.04
CA LEU A 8 -0.48 23.94 -51.50
C LEU A 8 0.65 22.93 -51.29
N LYS A 9 1.68 23.23 -50.50
CA LYS A 9 2.83 22.31 -50.33
C LYS A 9 2.71 21.30 -49.18
N ASN A 10 1.67 21.37 -48.34
CA ASN A 10 1.58 20.52 -47.13
C ASN A 10 0.44 19.49 -47.13
N ARG A 11 -0.42 19.43 -48.17
CA ARG A 11 -1.57 18.49 -48.19
C ARG A 11 -1.17 17.01 -48.19
N ARG A 12 0.05 16.68 -48.63
CA ARG A 12 0.61 15.32 -48.60
C ARG A 12 1.34 14.97 -47.30
N VAL A 13 1.69 15.95 -46.48
CA VAL A 13 2.42 15.74 -45.22
C VAL A 13 1.47 15.28 -44.11
N MET A 14 0.25 15.83 -44.10
CA MET A 14 -0.80 15.46 -43.13
C MET A 14 -1.17 13.97 -43.14
N PRO A 15 -1.47 13.33 -44.31
CA PRO A 15 -1.81 11.91 -44.32
C PRO A 15 -0.63 11.01 -43.96
N VAL A 16 0.61 11.43 -44.26
CA VAL A 16 1.82 10.69 -43.88
C VAL A 16 2.00 10.72 -42.36
N LEU A 17 1.86 11.89 -41.74
CA LEU A 17 1.88 12.02 -40.28
C LEU A 17 0.78 11.19 -39.62
N PHE A 18 -0.42 11.19 -40.18
CA PHE A 18 -1.55 10.42 -39.67
C PHE A 18 -1.30 8.90 -39.78
N ALA A 19 -0.73 8.45 -40.91
CA ALA A 19 -0.34 7.05 -41.10
C ALA A 19 0.77 6.63 -40.12
N TRP A 20 1.76 7.50 -39.86
CA TRP A 20 2.78 7.26 -38.82
C TRP A 20 2.17 7.20 -37.42
N LEU A 21 1.17 8.03 -37.12
CA LEU A 21 0.49 8.03 -35.82
C LEU A 21 -0.32 6.74 -35.62
N ILE A 22 -1.03 6.28 -36.67
CA ILE A 22 -1.75 5.00 -36.66
C ILE A 22 -0.77 3.84 -36.50
N LEU A 23 0.36 3.87 -37.21
CA LEU A 23 1.38 2.82 -37.10
C LEU A 23 2.02 2.78 -35.70
N ALA A 24 2.31 3.94 -35.12
CA ALA A 24 2.81 4.05 -33.75
C ALA A 24 1.79 3.54 -32.74
N ALA A 25 0.50 3.88 -32.90
CA ALA A 25 -0.56 3.36 -32.04
C ALA A 25 -0.79 1.85 -32.20
N ALA A 26 -0.67 1.33 -33.43
CA ALA A 26 -0.82 -0.11 -33.72
C ALA A 26 0.38 -0.95 -33.24
N THR A 27 1.55 -0.33 -33.04
CA THR A 27 2.76 -0.97 -32.52
C THR A 27 3.01 -0.70 -31.04
N ALA A 28 2.18 0.13 -30.41
CA ALA A 28 2.15 0.27 -28.97
C ALA A 28 1.66 -1.04 -28.36
N GLY A 29 2.60 -1.94 -28.03
CA GLY A 29 2.29 -3.15 -27.28
C GLY A 29 1.64 -2.78 -25.94
N SER A 30 0.78 -3.66 -25.43
CA SER A 30 0.29 -3.54 -24.07
C SER A 30 1.51 -3.46 -23.14
N ALA A 31 1.64 -2.35 -22.41
CA ALA A 31 2.50 -2.32 -21.26
C ALA A 31 1.89 -3.29 -20.24
N LEU A 32 2.36 -4.53 -20.26
CA LEU A 32 2.14 -5.45 -19.16
C LEU A 32 2.92 -4.85 -18.00
N ALA A 33 2.23 -4.03 -17.19
CA ALA A 33 2.67 -3.84 -15.83
C ALA A 33 2.73 -5.25 -15.25
N HIS A 34 3.94 -5.79 -15.11
CA HIS A 34 4.11 -7.13 -14.56
C HIS A 34 3.34 -7.14 -13.24
N PRO A 35 2.38 -8.07 -13.06
CA PRO A 35 1.77 -8.22 -11.74
C PRO A 35 2.92 -8.36 -10.77
N LEU A 36 2.77 -7.72 -9.61
CA LEU A 36 3.85 -7.47 -8.65
C LEU A 36 4.54 -8.73 -8.09
N GLY A 37 4.08 -9.89 -8.54
CA GLY A 37 4.67 -11.17 -8.27
C GLY A 37 4.09 -11.74 -6.99
N ASN A 38 4.02 -13.06 -6.95
CA ASN A 38 3.46 -13.82 -5.84
C ASN A 38 4.38 -13.81 -4.60
N PHE A 39 5.38 -12.92 -4.57
CA PHE A 39 6.47 -12.86 -3.59
C PHE A 39 6.49 -11.55 -2.79
N THR A 40 5.42 -10.75 -2.85
CA THR A 40 5.40 -9.43 -2.22
C THR A 40 4.85 -9.45 -0.80
N THR A 41 5.45 -8.60 0.04
CA THR A 41 4.97 -8.20 1.35
C THR A 41 4.67 -6.71 1.29
N ASN A 42 3.39 -6.38 1.10
CA ASN A 42 2.95 -5.01 0.92
C ASN A 42 2.49 -4.41 2.26
N HIS A 43 2.79 -3.13 2.44
CA HIS A 43 2.36 -2.34 3.58
C HIS A 43 1.63 -1.09 3.13
N PHE A 44 0.47 -0.85 3.72
CA PHE A 44 -0.25 0.40 3.61
C PHE A 44 -0.38 1.04 4.99
N SER A 45 -0.15 2.34 5.06
CA SER A 45 -0.30 3.13 6.28
C SER A 45 -1.02 4.43 5.96
N ARG A 46 -2.24 4.60 6.48
CA ARG A 46 -2.95 5.87 6.45
C ARG A 46 -2.90 6.51 7.83
N ILE A 47 -2.32 7.69 7.89
CA ILE A 47 -2.13 8.48 9.11
C ILE A 47 -3.13 9.64 9.07
N GLU A 48 -4.00 9.69 10.07
CA GLU A 48 -5.00 10.74 10.23
C GLU A 48 -4.70 11.52 11.50
N VAL A 49 -4.42 12.82 11.35
CA VAL A 49 -4.07 13.71 12.46
C VAL A 49 -5.32 14.45 12.92
N GLY A 50 -5.72 14.21 14.17
CA GLY A 50 -6.78 14.93 14.86
C GLY A 50 -6.25 15.95 15.87
N PRO A 51 -7.14 16.60 16.64
CA PRO A 51 -6.75 17.61 17.63
C PRO A 51 -6.05 17.02 18.86
N ASP A 52 -6.44 15.81 19.29
CA ASP A 52 -6.00 15.14 20.53
C ASP A 52 -5.35 13.76 20.27
N ARG A 53 -5.36 13.29 19.02
CA ARG A 53 -4.85 11.98 18.64
C ARG A 53 -4.35 11.91 17.20
N VAL A 54 -3.46 10.96 16.95
CA VAL A 54 -3.12 10.47 15.62
C VAL A 54 -3.63 9.05 15.48
N SER A 55 -4.42 8.80 14.44
CA SER A 55 -4.92 7.47 14.09
C SER A 55 -4.13 6.90 12.91
N ILE A 56 -3.85 5.61 12.94
CA ILE A 56 -3.13 4.92 11.88
C ILE A 56 -3.94 3.70 11.47
N ARG A 57 -4.41 3.67 10.22
CA ARG A 57 -4.90 2.44 9.59
C ARG A 57 -3.73 1.77 8.89
N TYR A 58 -3.39 0.58 9.34
CA TYR A 58 -2.28 -0.20 8.83
C TYR A 58 -2.81 -1.47 8.17
N VAL A 59 -2.24 -1.82 7.02
CA VAL A 59 -2.51 -3.10 6.36
C VAL A 59 -1.18 -3.75 6.01
N LEU A 60 -1.03 -5.00 6.44
CA LEU A 60 -0.03 -5.92 5.94
C LEU A 60 -0.73 -6.89 4.97
N ASP A 61 -0.21 -6.96 3.75
CA ASP A 61 -0.77 -7.77 2.68
C ASP A 61 0.33 -8.65 2.09
N LEU A 62 0.22 -9.96 2.34
CA LEU A 62 1.15 -10.97 1.89
C LEU A 62 0.61 -11.66 0.66
N ALA A 63 1.38 -11.61 -0.43
CA ALA A 63 1.10 -12.41 -1.61
C ALA A 63 1.24 -13.91 -1.32
N GLU A 64 0.84 -14.73 -2.28
CA GLU A 64 0.65 -16.18 -2.14
C GLU A 64 1.84 -16.93 -1.52
N ILE A 65 3.09 -16.65 -1.93
CA ILE A 65 4.25 -17.41 -1.44
C ILE A 65 4.63 -17.02 0.00
N PRO A 66 4.73 -15.72 0.37
CA PRO A 66 4.86 -15.34 1.77
C PRO A 66 3.69 -15.83 2.64
N ALA A 67 2.46 -15.68 2.15
CA ALA A 67 1.26 -16.14 2.87
C ALA A 67 1.28 -17.66 3.10
N PHE A 68 1.67 -18.46 2.11
CA PHE A 68 1.79 -19.91 2.26
C PHE A 68 2.75 -20.32 3.39
N ARG A 69 3.82 -19.55 3.62
CA ARG A 69 4.75 -19.81 4.73
C ARG A 69 4.12 -19.48 6.07
N GLU A 70 3.47 -18.33 6.18
CA GLU A 70 2.80 -17.92 7.42
C GLU A 70 1.62 -18.85 7.75
N LEU A 71 0.79 -19.21 6.77
CA LEU A 71 -0.34 -20.12 6.96
C LEU A 71 0.08 -21.49 7.50
N LYS A 72 1.27 -21.98 7.13
CA LYS A 72 1.84 -23.20 7.73
C LYS A 72 2.29 -23.04 9.19
N VAL A 73 2.63 -21.83 9.61
CA VAL A 73 2.96 -21.52 11.01
C VAL A 73 1.66 -21.36 11.82
N ILE A 74 0.61 -20.83 11.19
CA ILE A 74 -0.71 -20.65 11.78
C ILE A 74 -1.42 -22.00 11.97
N ASP A 75 -1.34 -22.89 10.98
CA ASP A 75 -1.86 -24.27 11.00
C ASP A 75 -1.06 -25.14 11.99
N THR A 76 -1.43 -25.07 13.27
CA THR A 76 -0.73 -25.73 14.37
C THR A 76 -1.12 -27.19 14.53
N ASP A 77 -2.33 -27.56 14.16
CA ASP A 77 -2.81 -28.94 14.16
C ASP A 77 -2.48 -29.72 12.88
N GLN A 78 -2.01 -29.02 11.83
CA GLN A 78 -1.51 -29.56 10.56
C GLN A 78 -2.60 -30.23 9.73
N ASP A 79 -3.86 -29.78 9.84
CA ASP A 79 -4.95 -30.29 9.03
C ASP A 79 -4.98 -29.71 7.60
N GLY A 80 -4.13 -28.70 7.34
CA GLY A 80 -3.91 -28.07 6.05
C GLY A 80 -4.71 -26.79 5.82
N THR A 81 -5.60 -26.39 6.75
CA THR A 81 -6.37 -25.14 6.66
C THR A 81 -6.51 -24.48 8.03
N PRO A 82 -5.83 -23.33 8.27
CA PRO A 82 -5.96 -22.60 9.52
C PRO A 82 -7.41 -22.38 9.94
N SER A 83 -7.73 -22.85 11.14
CA SER A 83 -9.01 -22.58 11.79
C SER A 83 -9.13 -21.10 12.17
N LYS A 84 -10.35 -20.68 12.50
CA LYS A 84 -10.58 -19.31 12.96
C LYS A 84 -9.81 -19.03 14.25
N GLU A 85 -9.79 -19.99 15.16
CA GLU A 85 -9.13 -19.90 16.46
C GLU A 85 -7.61 -19.75 16.31
N GLU A 86 -7.00 -20.47 15.36
CA GLU A 86 -5.58 -20.33 15.04
C GLU A 86 -5.24 -18.98 14.39
N LEU A 87 -6.08 -18.54 13.45
CA LEU A 87 -5.95 -17.22 12.82
C LEU A 87 -6.05 -16.10 13.86
N ASP A 88 -7.00 -16.18 14.78
CA ASP A 88 -7.20 -15.20 15.85
C ASP A 88 -6.00 -15.22 16.83
N GLY A 89 -5.49 -16.40 17.21
CA GLY A 89 -4.31 -16.54 18.06
C GLY A 89 -3.00 -16.06 17.41
N TYR A 90 -2.87 -16.19 16.09
CA TYR A 90 -1.78 -15.58 15.32
C TYR A 90 -1.94 -14.06 15.23
N LEU A 91 -3.16 -13.57 14.97
CA LEU A 91 -3.48 -12.15 14.86
C LEU A 91 -3.08 -11.37 16.11
N GLU A 92 -3.40 -11.90 17.31
CA GLU A 92 -3.03 -11.30 18.59
C GLU A 92 -1.51 -11.08 18.74
N LYS A 93 -0.70 -12.01 18.23
CA LYS A 93 0.76 -11.93 18.29
C LYS A 93 1.30 -10.95 17.25
N VAL A 94 0.86 -11.09 16.00
CA VAL A 94 1.40 -10.32 14.87
C VAL A 94 1.03 -8.84 14.99
N VAL A 95 -0.15 -8.49 15.51
CA VAL A 95 -0.54 -7.08 15.69
C VAL A 95 0.38 -6.36 16.69
N GLY A 96 0.79 -7.05 17.76
CA GLY A 96 1.77 -6.52 18.72
C GLY A 96 3.13 -6.29 18.08
N GLN A 97 3.62 -7.25 17.29
CA GLN A 97 4.88 -7.13 16.56
C GLN A 97 4.84 -5.98 15.54
N LEU A 98 3.75 -5.87 14.79
CA LEU A 98 3.54 -4.80 13.83
C LEU A 98 3.56 -3.43 14.52
N ARG A 99 2.85 -3.28 15.63
CA ARG A 99 2.86 -2.05 16.46
C ARG A 99 4.28 -1.69 16.88
N ASP A 100 5.04 -2.65 17.38
CA ASP A 100 6.39 -2.42 17.90
C ASP A 100 7.38 -2.00 16.80
N GLY A 101 7.11 -2.37 15.55
CA GLY A 101 7.84 -1.89 14.37
C GLY A 101 7.41 -0.51 13.87
N LEU A 102 6.36 0.11 14.43
CA LEU A 102 5.94 1.47 14.08
C LEU A 102 6.48 2.48 15.10
N ARG A 103 6.97 3.62 14.60
CA ARG A 103 7.41 4.74 15.45
C ARG A 103 6.68 6.00 15.06
N LEU A 104 6.08 6.66 16.05
CA LEU A 104 5.42 7.95 15.89
C LEU A 104 6.03 8.97 16.86
N SER A 105 6.27 10.18 16.39
CA SER A 105 6.66 11.29 17.26
C SER A 105 6.12 12.62 16.76
N VAL A 106 5.84 13.51 17.71
CA VAL A 106 5.44 14.90 17.48
C VAL A 106 6.47 15.81 18.14
N ASP A 107 7.05 16.73 17.38
CA ASP A 107 8.11 17.65 17.86
C ASP A 107 9.28 16.90 18.54
N GLY A 108 9.55 15.67 18.10
CA GLY A 108 10.60 14.80 18.65
C GLY A 108 10.20 14.03 19.91
N GLN A 109 9.02 14.26 20.48
CA GLN A 109 8.49 13.45 21.58
C GLN A 109 7.82 12.19 21.04
N SER A 110 8.18 11.03 21.58
CA SER A 110 7.58 9.76 21.15
C SER A 110 6.12 9.69 21.56
N VAL A 111 5.28 9.22 20.64
CA VAL A 111 3.86 8.97 20.87
C VAL A 111 3.64 7.46 20.88
N PRO A 112 3.36 6.85 22.04
CA PRO A 112 3.01 5.44 22.12
C PRO A 112 1.76 5.15 21.29
N LEU A 113 1.76 4.01 20.59
CA LEU A 113 0.63 3.55 19.80
C LEU A 113 -0.11 2.45 20.57
N GLU A 114 -1.41 2.60 20.71
CA GLU A 114 -2.32 1.58 21.22
C GLU A 114 -3.00 0.87 20.07
N ILE A 115 -3.31 -0.42 20.25
CA ILE A 115 -4.08 -1.21 19.28
C ILE A 115 -5.55 -0.91 19.52
N VAL A 116 -6.24 -0.38 18.52
CA VAL A 116 -7.68 -0.06 18.61
C VAL A 116 -8.55 -1.06 17.84
N SER A 117 -7.98 -1.73 16.84
CA SER A 117 -8.68 -2.78 16.10
C SER A 117 -7.68 -3.69 15.38
N SER A 118 -8.10 -4.92 15.11
CA SER A 118 -7.34 -5.90 14.35
C SER A 118 -8.28 -6.85 13.61
N ASN A 119 -7.91 -7.25 12.40
CA ASN A 119 -8.61 -8.25 11.61
C ASN A 119 -7.59 -9.04 10.77
N ILE A 120 -7.91 -10.30 10.49
CA ILE A 120 -7.12 -11.17 9.61
C ILE A 120 -8.04 -11.86 8.61
N SER A 121 -7.55 -12.04 7.38
CA SER A 121 -8.28 -12.74 6.33
C SER A 121 -7.33 -13.40 5.34
N THR A 122 -7.83 -14.40 4.62
CA THR A 122 -7.08 -15.17 3.63
C THR A 122 -7.74 -15.12 2.26
N PRO A 123 -7.72 -13.96 1.55
CA PRO A 123 -8.32 -13.85 0.22
C PRO A 123 -7.66 -14.79 -0.80
N GLU A 124 -8.41 -15.19 -1.83
CA GLU A 124 -7.87 -15.96 -2.95
C GLU A 124 -6.89 -15.10 -3.78
N GLY A 125 -5.70 -15.67 -4.05
CA GLY A 125 -4.67 -15.08 -4.89
C GLY A 125 -4.85 -15.40 -6.36
N ALA A 126 -4.18 -14.63 -7.22
CA ALA A 126 -4.31 -14.76 -8.67
C ALA A 126 -3.76 -16.09 -9.23
N GLY A 127 -2.89 -16.77 -8.48
CA GLY A 127 -2.33 -18.09 -8.82
C GLY A 127 -3.11 -19.26 -8.20
N GLY A 128 -4.25 -19.01 -7.54
CA GLY A 128 -5.08 -20.04 -6.91
C GLY A 128 -4.61 -20.47 -5.52
N LEU A 129 -3.63 -19.78 -4.92
CA LEU A 129 -3.24 -19.97 -3.52
C LEU A 129 -3.85 -18.87 -2.65
N ALA A 130 -3.98 -19.13 -1.36
CA ALA A 130 -4.41 -18.11 -0.41
C ALA A 130 -3.33 -17.02 -0.25
N THR A 131 -3.77 -15.77 -0.17
CA THR A 131 -3.01 -14.64 0.35
C THR A 131 -3.26 -14.50 1.86
N LEU A 132 -2.52 -13.62 2.55
CA LEU A 132 -2.78 -13.31 3.96
C LEU A 132 -2.83 -11.79 4.13
N ARG A 133 -3.94 -11.31 4.71
CA ARG A 133 -4.17 -9.90 4.93
C ARG A 133 -4.46 -9.64 6.40
N VAL A 134 -3.64 -8.79 7.01
CA VAL A 134 -3.78 -8.31 8.38
C VAL A 134 -4.10 -6.82 8.33
N GLU A 135 -5.23 -6.42 8.90
CA GLU A 135 -5.65 -5.02 9.02
C GLU A 135 -5.62 -4.62 10.49
N CYS A 136 -5.02 -3.48 10.79
CA CYS A 136 -4.88 -2.98 12.15
C CYS A 136 -5.24 -1.50 12.22
N GLY A 137 -5.88 -1.11 13.31
CA GLY A 137 -5.97 0.27 13.74
C GLY A 137 -5.03 0.51 14.90
N PHE A 138 -4.24 1.57 14.81
CA PHE A 138 -3.45 2.09 15.92
C PHE A 138 -3.86 3.53 16.25
N ALA A 139 -3.76 3.93 17.51
CA ALA A 139 -3.98 5.31 17.92
C ALA A 139 -2.91 5.76 18.91
N GLY A 140 -2.46 7.00 18.77
CA GLY A 140 -1.56 7.65 19.73
C GLY A 140 -2.15 8.96 20.20
N VAL A 141 -2.26 9.14 21.52
CA VAL A 141 -2.72 10.40 22.12
C VAL A 141 -1.64 11.46 21.96
N ILE A 142 -2.02 12.65 21.54
CA ILE A 142 -1.14 13.81 21.44
C ILE A 142 -1.72 14.96 22.24
N ASP A 143 -0.86 15.78 22.84
CA ASP A 143 -1.32 17.03 23.44
C ASP A 143 -1.97 17.90 22.37
N SER A 144 -3.01 18.64 22.77
CA SER A 144 -3.79 19.47 21.86
C SER A 144 -2.85 20.32 20.99
N VAL A 145 -2.94 20.09 19.68
CA VAL A 145 -2.07 20.76 18.71
C VAL A 145 -2.42 22.24 18.72
N SER A 146 -1.54 23.04 19.34
CA SER A 146 -1.66 24.51 19.33
C SER A 146 -1.67 25.04 17.89
N VAL A 147 -2.11 26.29 17.69
CA VAL A 147 -2.22 26.92 16.34
C VAL A 147 -0.87 27.08 15.62
N ARG A 148 0.26 26.73 16.25
CA ARG A 148 1.58 26.75 15.61
C ARG A 148 1.78 25.52 14.72
N SER A 149 2.77 25.56 13.83
CA SER A 149 3.17 24.37 13.08
C SER A 149 3.88 23.35 13.98
N HIS A 150 3.51 22.08 13.84
CA HIS A 150 4.12 20.94 14.55
C HIS A 150 4.75 19.97 13.55
N ARG A 151 5.80 19.25 13.98
CA ARG A 151 6.47 18.25 13.14
C ARG A 151 6.06 16.83 13.55
N LEU A 152 5.32 16.16 12.68
CA LEU A 152 5.05 14.73 12.80
C LEU A 152 6.15 13.92 12.12
N ARG A 153 6.62 12.85 12.77
CA ARG A 153 7.51 11.85 12.17
C ARG A 153 6.91 10.47 12.38
N PHE A 154 6.78 9.73 11.30
CA PHE A 154 6.34 8.34 11.28
C PHE A 154 7.40 7.48 10.60
N GLU A 155 7.70 6.32 11.18
CA GLU A 155 8.56 5.30 10.58
C GLU A 155 7.90 3.93 10.70
N ASN A 156 8.00 3.14 9.63
CA ASN A 156 7.59 1.75 9.60
C ASN A 156 8.84 0.87 9.37
N LEU A 157 9.27 0.18 10.42
CA LEU A 157 10.45 -0.68 10.45
C LEU A 157 10.11 -2.16 10.22
N ASN A 158 8.84 -2.51 10.11
CA ASN A 158 8.41 -3.88 9.83
C ASN A 158 8.94 -4.32 8.45
N HIS A 159 9.42 -5.56 8.36
CA HIS A 159 9.76 -6.27 7.11
C HIS A 159 10.61 -5.50 6.09
N ARG A 160 11.59 -4.72 6.56
CA ARG A 160 12.41 -3.84 5.70
C ARG A 160 13.18 -4.57 4.60
N ASP A 161 13.49 -5.84 4.82
CA ASP A 161 14.30 -6.65 3.92
C ASP A 161 13.45 -7.48 2.94
N LEU A 162 12.12 -7.38 3.02
CA LEU A 162 11.19 -8.06 2.12
C LEU A 162 10.80 -7.17 0.95
N ILE A 163 10.64 -7.79 -0.22
CA ILE A 163 10.20 -7.13 -1.45
C ILE A 163 8.71 -6.82 -1.34
N GLY A 164 8.29 -5.63 -1.74
CA GLY A 164 6.89 -5.24 -1.78
C GLY A 164 6.71 -3.72 -1.79
N TRP A 165 5.46 -3.29 -1.80
CA TRP A 165 5.10 -1.87 -1.82
C TRP A 165 4.93 -1.32 -0.43
N ARG A 166 5.28 -0.05 -0.26
CA ARG A 166 5.03 0.71 0.96
C ARG A 166 4.29 1.99 0.59
N GLU A 167 3.00 1.99 0.85
CA GLU A 167 2.15 3.15 0.63
C GLU A 167 1.90 3.88 1.94
N LEU A 168 2.07 5.20 1.91
CA LEU A 168 1.83 6.07 3.05
C LEU A 168 0.95 7.23 2.61
N VAL A 169 -0.19 7.37 3.29
CA VAL A 169 -1.16 8.45 3.08
C VAL A 169 -1.26 9.25 4.37
N VAL A 170 -1.20 10.57 4.27
CA VAL A 170 -1.39 11.47 5.42
C VAL A 170 -2.56 12.39 5.15
N GLY A 171 -3.45 12.51 6.13
CA GLY A 171 -4.60 13.41 6.08
C GLY A 171 -4.96 13.95 7.45
N ALA A 172 -5.90 14.91 7.46
CA ALA A 172 -6.58 15.28 8.68
C ALA A 172 -7.63 14.23 9.03
N SER A 173 -7.83 13.97 10.32
CA SER A 173 -9.01 13.22 10.77
C SER A 173 -10.29 13.95 10.34
N PRO A 174 -11.37 13.23 10.01
CA PRO A 174 -12.67 13.86 9.82
C PRO A 174 -13.02 14.65 11.09
N GLY A 175 -13.10 15.96 10.96
CA GLY A 175 -13.42 16.91 12.02
C GLY A 175 -14.55 17.82 11.59
#